data_AF-A0A3D8LFB3-F1
#
_entry.id   AF-A0A3D8LFB3-F1
#
_cell.length_a   1.000
_cell.length_b   1.000
_cell.length_c   1.000
_cell.angle_alpha   90.00
_cell.angle_beta   90.00
_cell.angle_gamma   90.00
#
_symmetry.space_group_name_H-M   'P 1'
#
loop_
_entity.id
_entity.type
_entity.pdbx_description
1 polymer ?
#
loop_
_entity_poly.entity_id
_entity_poly.type
_entity_poly.pdbx_seq_one_letter_code
_entity_poly.pdbx_strand_id
1 'polypeptide(L)'
;MAMLTSLSLLFPLFFTYMLAVGPSLRMQQDLEQDFARLEKDNRYFISDNSTQTPSVETVANDLQLFQLAASLDLSKANHSSQTIGNHQVDIWQLTEGDIKSIYQIESNIHLDTVVTQRYLDNRPPTQQRITNDFTFRSYAVSTATEPLKFYYLTEEDQGLLSYHLGDKQVEITYAATKEGLADVLQGYKEEVKQLMATPERY
;
A
#
# COMPACT_ATOMS: atom_id res chain seq x y z
N MET A 1 -49.08 -18.10 32.92
CA MET A 1 -48.50 -16.75 32.73
C MET A 1 -47.12 -16.78 33.38
N ALA A 2 -46.07 -17.13 32.63
CA ALA A 2 -45.33 -16.27 31.68
C ALA A 2 -44.36 -15.36 32.46
N MET A 3 -43.04 -15.34 32.25
CA MET A 3 -42.16 -16.05 31.31
C MET A 3 -40.76 -16.15 31.92
N LEU A 4 -40.03 -17.18 31.49
CA LEU A 4 -38.62 -17.42 31.75
C LEU A 4 -37.75 -16.22 31.31
N THR A 5 -36.89 -15.74 32.22
CA THR A 5 -35.69 -14.98 31.85
C THR A 5 -34.49 -15.89 32.02
N SER A 6 -34.20 -16.66 30.98
CA SER A 6 -32.98 -17.48 30.85
C SER A 6 -32.44 -17.27 29.45
N LEU A 7 -31.81 -16.13 29.22
CA LEU A 7 -31.18 -15.80 27.93
C LEU A 7 -29.91 -14.98 28.15
N SER A 8 -28.94 -15.57 28.84
CA SER A 8 -27.61 -14.97 29.06
C SER A 8 -26.49 -16.01 29.16
N LEU A 9 -26.66 -17.14 28.47
CA LEU A 9 -25.69 -18.24 28.44
C LEU A 9 -25.53 -18.75 27.00
N LEU A 10 -25.04 -17.91 26.07
CA LEU A 10 -24.62 -18.39 24.74
C LEU A 10 -23.57 -17.50 24.03
N PHE A 11 -22.79 -16.72 24.78
CA PHE A 11 -21.60 -16.04 24.26
C PHE A 11 -20.53 -16.12 25.34
N PRO A 12 -19.66 -17.15 25.32
CA PRO A 12 -18.41 -17.00 24.58
C PRO A 12 -17.90 -18.34 24.03
N LEU A 13 -18.36 -18.74 22.84
CA LEU A 13 -17.73 -19.84 22.09
C LEU A 13 -17.22 -19.40 20.71
N PHE A 14 -17.29 -18.10 20.40
CA PHE A 14 -16.72 -17.54 19.18
C PHE A 14 -15.28 -17.02 19.32
N PHE A 15 -14.65 -17.21 20.49
CA PHE A 15 -13.29 -16.69 20.74
C PHE A 15 -12.15 -17.70 20.52
N THR A 16 -12.45 -18.87 19.93
CA THR A 16 -11.46 -19.95 19.74
C THR A 16 -10.95 -20.11 18.31
N TYR A 17 -11.16 -19.11 17.43
CA TYR A 17 -10.56 -19.07 16.08
C TYR A 17 -9.34 -18.12 15.98
N MET A 18 -8.73 -17.73 17.10
CA MET A 18 -7.44 -17.02 17.13
C MET A 18 -6.25 -18.00 17.07
N LEU A 19 -6.26 -18.96 16.15
CA LEU A 19 -5.17 -19.93 16.01
C LEU A 19 -4.88 -20.22 14.53
N ALA A 20 -4.38 -19.19 13.85
CA ALA A 20 -3.39 -19.22 12.76
C ALA A 20 -3.41 -17.84 12.08
N VAL A 21 -2.79 -16.83 12.70
CA VAL A 21 -2.54 -15.55 12.01
C VAL A 21 -1.36 -15.79 11.07
N GLY A 22 -1.62 -16.43 9.93
CA GLY A 22 -0.75 -16.28 8.77
C GLY A 22 -0.74 -14.82 8.34
N PRO A 23 0.29 -14.34 7.65
CA PRO A 23 0.29 -12.97 7.14
C PRO A 23 -0.93 -12.79 6.22
N SER A 24 -1.78 -11.84 6.59
CA SER A 24 -2.96 -11.47 5.82
C SER A 24 -2.58 -10.42 4.79
N LEU A 25 -3.02 -10.58 3.55
CA LEU A 25 -2.97 -9.53 2.55
C LEU A 25 -3.70 -8.28 3.09
N ARG A 26 -2.99 -7.14 3.16
CA ARG A 26 -3.50 -5.87 3.70
C ARG A 26 -4.10 -4.94 2.63
N MET A 27 -4.02 -5.34 1.35
CA MET A 27 -4.41 -4.51 0.20
C MET A 27 -5.83 -3.94 0.35
N GLN A 28 -6.81 -4.75 0.77
CA GLN A 28 -8.18 -4.28 0.90
C GLN A 28 -8.31 -3.16 1.95
N GLN A 29 -7.67 -3.35 3.11
CA GLN A 29 -7.69 -2.35 4.18
C GLN A 29 -7.06 -1.03 3.72
N ASP A 30 -5.92 -1.11 3.03
CA ASP A 30 -5.23 0.08 2.52
C ASP A 30 -6.04 0.80 1.45
N LEU A 31 -6.66 0.06 0.51
CA LEU A 31 -7.54 0.64 -0.51
C LEU A 31 -8.70 1.42 0.10
N GLU A 32 -9.37 0.82 1.10
CA GLU A 32 -10.49 1.47 1.79
C GLU A 32 -10.03 2.73 2.54
N GLN A 33 -8.90 2.65 3.24
CA GLN A 33 -8.33 3.78 3.98
C GLN A 33 -7.90 4.92 3.05
N ASP A 34 -7.23 4.60 1.95
CA ASP A 34 -6.71 5.57 1.01
C ASP A 34 -7.81 6.25 0.21
N PHE A 35 -8.84 5.48 -0.17
CA PHE A 35 -10.03 6.04 -0.78
C PHE A 35 -10.73 7.04 0.16
N ALA A 36 -10.95 6.66 1.42
CA ALA A 36 -11.55 7.56 2.41
C ALA A 36 -10.71 8.84 2.65
N ARG A 37 -9.37 8.76 2.53
CA ARG A 37 -8.49 9.93 2.62
C ARG A 37 -8.65 10.86 1.41
N LEU A 38 -8.71 10.30 0.21
CA LEU A 38 -8.90 11.07 -1.04
C LEU A 38 -10.27 11.74 -1.11
N GLU A 39 -11.31 11.14 -0.54
CA GLU A 39 -12.64 11.77 -0.46
C GLU A 39 -12.70 12.89 0.58
N LYS A 40 -11.89 12.81 1.64
CA LYS A 40 -11.95 13.74 2.78
C LYS A 40 -11.04 14.97 2.62
N ASP A 41 -9.82 14.79 2.12
CA ASP A 41 -8.92 15.91 1.83
C ASP A 41 -9.17 16.40 0.40
N ASN A 42 -9.12 17.70 0.16
CA ASN A 42 -9.21 18.27 -1.19
C ASN A 42 -7.88 18.88 -1.64
N ARG A 43 -6.82 18.69 -0.84
CA ARG A 43 -5.51 19.30 -1.06
C ARG A 43 -4.51 18.25 -1.55
N TYR A 44 -4.77 17.75 -2.74
CA TYR A 44 -3.83 16.94 -3.50
C TYR A 44 -3.80 17.39 -4.96
N PHE A 45 -2.80 16.92 -5.66
CA PHE A 45 -2.66 16.99 -7.09
C PHE A 45 -2.56 15.56 -7.64
N ILE A 46 -3.32 15.28 -8.69
CA ILE A 46 -3.33 13.97 -9.37
C ILE A 46 -2.64 14.16 -10.72
N SER A 47 -1.56 13.42 -10.92
CA SER A 47 -0.88 13.33 -12.21
C SER A 47 -1.26 11.99 -12.85
N ASP A 48 -1.86 12.02 -14.05
CA ASP A 48 -2.27 10.83 -14.80
C ASP A 48 -1.74 10.96 -16.24
N ASN A 49 -1.04 9.94 -16.74
CA ASN A 49 -0.49 9.92 -18.09
C ASN A 49 -1.52 9.53 -19.18
N SER A 50 -2.70 9.06 -18.79
CA SER A 50 -3.73 8.50 -19.69
C SER A 50 -4.97 9.39 -19.83
N THR A 51 -5.19 10.32 -18.89
CA THR A 51 -6.38 11.17 -18.84
C THR A 51 -5.98 12.65 -18.85
N GLN A 52 -6.67 13.47 -19.66
CA GLN A 52 -6.41 14.93 -19.71
C GLN A 52 -6.93 15.68 -18.47
N THR A 53 -7.94 15.13 -17.79
CA THR A 53 -8.59 15.72 -16.61
C THR A 53 -8.70 14.69 -15.50
N PRO A 54 -7.59 14.36 -14.81
CA PRO A 54 -7.63 13.44 -13.69
C PRO A 54 -8.50 13.99 -12.55
N SER A 55 -9.24 13.10 -11.90
CA SER A 55 -10.10 13.41 -10.77
C SER A 55 -10.13 12.27 -9.76
N VAL A 56 -10.62 12.52 -8.55
CA VAL A 56 -10.83 11.45 -7.56
C VAL A 56 -11.78 10.38 -8.09
N GLU A 57 -12.80 10.75 -8.88
CA GLU A 57 -13.70 9.78 -9.48
C GLU A 57 -12.96 8.83 -10.43
N THR A 58 -12.02 9.34 -11.24
CA THR A 58 -11.19 8.48 -12.10
C THR A 58 -10.29 7.56 -11.28
N VAL A 59 -9.72 8.05 -10.17
CA VAL A 59 -8.93 7.23 -9.25
C VAL A 59 -9.81 6.16 -8.59
N ALA A 60 -11.01 6.52 -8.12
CA ALA A 60 -11.97 5.63 -7.51
C ALA A 60 -12.30 4.43 -8.42
N ASN A 61 -12.57 4.72 -9.69
CA ASN A 61 -12.88 3.70 -10.69
C ASN A 61 -11.70 2.77 -10.94
N ASP A 62 -10.47 3.31 -10.98
CA ASP A 62 -9.27 2.46 -11.11
C ASP A 62 -9.07 1.59 -9.86
N LEU A 63 -9.24 2.15 -8.66
CA LEU A 63 -9.08 1.42 -7.39
C LEU A 63 -10.07 0.25 -7.23
N GLN A 64 -11.26 0.31 -7.86
CA GLN A 64 -12.18 -0.83 -7.89
C GLN A 64 -11.56 -2.07 -8.55
N LEU A 65 -10.66 -1.90 -9.53
CA LEU A 65 -9.95 -3.03 -10.15
C LEU A 65 -8.95 -3.68 -9.20
N PHE A 66 -8.31 -2.87 -8.33
CA PHE A 66 -7.47 -3.39 -7.26
C PHE A 66 -8.29 -4.14 -6.20
N GLN A 67 -9.50 -3.67 -5.89
CA GLN A 67 -10.40 -4.35 -4.96
C GLN A 67 -10.73 -5.78 -5.42
N LEU A 68 -10.85 -6.02 -6.73
CA LEU A 68 -11.06 -7.36 -7.27
C LEU A 68 -9.90 -8.30 -6.89
N ALA A 69 -8.66 -7.85 -7.07
CA ALA A 69 -7.48 -8.62 -6.67
C ALA A 69 -7.40 -8.80 -5.14
N ALA A 70 -7.72 -7.76 -4.37
CA ALA A 70 -7.71 -7.79 -2.91
C ALA A 70 -8.75 -8.76 -2.32
N SER A 71 -9.86 -8.98 -3.03
CA SER A 71 -10.98 -9.82 -2.59
C SER A 71 -10.83 -11.32 -2.92
N LEU A 72 -9.74 -11.71 -3.58
CA LEU A 72 -9.50 -13.10 -3.95
C LEU A 72 -9.37 -13.99 -2.71
N ASP A 73 -9.94 -15.20 -2.81
CA ASP A 73 -9.75 -16.23 -1.80
C ASP A 73 -8.33 -16.81 -1.89
N LEU A 74 -7.48 -16.43 -0.94
CA LEU A 74 -6.09 -16.88 -0.86
C LEU A 74 -5.91 -18.16 -0.05
N SER A 75 -6.99 -18.79 0.44
CA SER A 75 -6.90 -20.00 1.28
C SER A 75 -6.23 -21.19 0.58
N LYS A 76 -6.26 -21.21 -0.77
CA LYS A 76 -5.61 -22.23 -1.61
C LYS A 76 -4.33 -21.74 -2.27
N ALA A 77 -3.93 -20.49 -2.06
CA ALA A 77 -2.70 -19.96 -2.62
C ALA A 77 -1.49 -20.59 -1.92
N ASN A 78 -0.42 -20.84 -2.67
CA ASN A 78 0.86 -21.13 -2.06
C ASN A 78 1.46 -19.81 -1.56
N HIS A 79 1.65 -19.71 -0.25
CA HIS A 79 2.16 -18.50 0.38
C HIS A 79 3.63 -18.66 0.76
N SER A 80 4.42 -17.64 0.43
CA SER A 80 5.81 -17.51 0.87
C SER A 80 6.04 -16.12 1.44
N SER A 81 6.90 -16.02 2.44
CA SER A 81 7.24 -14.78 3.12
C SER A 81 8.73 -14.71 3.35
N GLN A 82 9.36 -13.59 3.00
CA GLN A 82 10.80 -13.41 3.16
C GLN A 82 11.14 -11.96 3.51
N THR A 83 12.10 -11.79 4.42
CA THR A 83 12.71 -10.49 4.70
C THR A 83 13.95 -10.29 3.86
N ILE A 84 14.03 -9.18 3.13
CA ILE A 84 15.17 -8.79 2.29
C ILE A 84 15.53 -7.35 2.63
N GLY A 85 16.67 -7.16 3.29
CA GLY A 85 17.03 -5.84 3.83
C GLY A 85 15.98 -5.37 4.85
N ASN A 86 15.39 -4.21 4.60
CA ASN A 86 14.29 -3.59 5.35
C ASN A 86 12.89 -3.94 4.80
N HIS A 87 12.80 -4.84 3.82
CA HIS A 87 11.55 -5.19 3.16
C HIS A 87 11.03 -6.56 3.64
N GLN A 88 9.77 -6.61 4.03
CA GLN A 88 9.02 -7.87 4.17
C GLN A 88 8.28 -8.12 2.86
N VAL A 89 8.59 -9.23 2.19
CA VAL A 89 8.00 -9.62 0.91
C VAL A 89 7.13 -10.85 1.13
N ASP A 90 5.81 -10.67 1.01
CA ASP A 90 4.83 -11.74 1.00
C ASP A 90 4.35 -11.98 -0.43
N ILE A 91 4.27 -13.25 -0.82
CA ILE A 91 3.83 -13.67 -2.14
C ILE A 91 2.77 -14.75 -1.98
N TRP A 92 1.62 -14.55 -2.62
CA TRP A 92 0.57 -15.55 -2.76
C TRP A 92 0.52 -15.99 -4.22
N GLN A 93 0.91 -17.23 -4.49
CA GLN A 93 0.87 -17.82 -5.82
C GLN A 93 -0.45 -18.59 -6.01
N LEU A 94 -1.19 -18.23 -7.07
CA LEU A 94 -2.45 -18.87 -7.43
C LEU A 94 -2.26 -19.79 -8.63
N THR A 95 -2.81 -21.00 -8.54
CA THR A 95 -2.73 -22.00 -9.61
C THR A 95 -3.88 -21.89 -10.61
N GLU A 96 -5.01 -21.33 -10.17
CA GLU A 96 -6.24 -21.17 -10.95
C GLU A 96 -6.47 -19.71 -11.34
N GLY A 97 -7.16 -19.49 -12.46
CA GLY A 97 -7.48 -18.14 -12.95
C GLY A 97 -6.34 -17.46 -13.71
N ASP A 98 -6.59 -16.21 -14.11
CA ASP A 98 -5.64 -15.39 -14.88
C ASP A 98 -4.54 -14.79 -13.98
N ILE A 99 -4.91 -14.38 -12.76
CA ILE A 99 -3.96 -13.89 -11.75
C ILE A 99 -3.07 -15.06 -11.30
N LYS A 100 -1.75 -14.86 -11.34
CA LYS A 100 -0.74 -15.88 -11.00
C LYS A 100 -0.08 -15.61 -9.67
N SER A 101 0.15 -14.35 -9.32
CA SER A 101 0.69 -14.02 -8.02
C SER A 101 0.22 -12.65 -7.56
N ILE A 102 0.05 -12.53 -6.25
CA ILE A 102 -0.10 -11.25 -5.55
C ILE A 102 1.13 -11.09 -4.67
N TYR A 103 1.75 -9.92 -4.74
CA TYR A 103 2.88 -9.52 -3.92
C TYR A 103 2.42 -8.43 -2.97
N GLN A 104 2.87 -8.51 -1.71
CA GLN A 104 2.83 -7.42 -0.75
C GLN A 104 4.26 -7.18 -0.27
N ILE A 105 4.73 -5.95 -0.40
CA ILE A 105 6.05 -5.53 0.05
C ILE A 105 5.86 -4.43 1.07
N GLU A 106 6.02 -4.78 2.34
CA GLU A 106 5.99 -3.83 3.46
C GLU A 106 7.43 -3.40 3.80
N SER A 107 7.65 -2.11 4.08
CA SER A 107 8.97 -1.61 4.43
C SER A 107 8.89 -0.51 5.46
N ASN A 108 9.69 -0.67 6.50
CA ASN A 108 9.81 0.30 7.58
C ASN A 108 11.12 1.06 7.40
N ILE A 109 11.04 2.36 7.09
CA ILE A 109 12.20 3.21 6.82
C ILE A 109 12.27 4.28 7.91
N HIS A 110 13.37 4.29 8.66
CA HIS A 110 13.69 5.36 9.59
C HIS A 110 14.53 6.42 8.89
N LEU A 111 14.02 7.64 8.83
CA LEU A 111 14.74 8.81 8.34
C LEU A 111 15.20 9.64 9.53
N ASP A 112 16.51 9.90 9.59
CA ASP A 112 17.11 10.87 10.50
C ASP A 112 18.14 11.70 9.72
N THR A 113 17.71 12.88 9.27
CA THR A 113 18.50 13.74 8.39
C THR A 113 18.51 15.19 8.88
N VAL A 114 19.47 15.98 8.37
CA VAL A 114 19.56 17.41 8.64
C VAL A 114 19.49 18.17 7.32
N VAL A 115 18.41 18.94 7.16
CA VAL A 115 18.22 19.79 5.98
C VAL A 115 18.74 21.19 6.28
N THR A 116 19.57 21.71 5.38
CA THR A 116 20.06 23.09 5.46
C THR A 116 19.16 24.01 4.64
N GLN A 117 18.44 24.90 5.29
CA GLN A 117 17.63 25.91 4.63
C GLN A 117 18.49 27.12 4.30
N ARG A 118 18.55 27.48 3.01
CA ARG A 118 19.22 28.70 2.55
C ARG A 118 18.16 29.75 2.22
N TYR A 119 18.32 30.93 2.79
CA TYR A 119 17.41 32.04 2.55
C TYR A 119 17.93 32.90 1.38
N LEU A 120 17.02 33.35 0.52
CA LEU A 120 17.34 34.27 -0.58
C LEU A 120 17.85 35.63 -0.06
N ASP A 121 17.48 35.98 1.18
CA ASP A 121 17.75 37.28 1.80
C ASP A 121 19.15 37.37 2.47
N ASN A 122 20.12 36.54 2.10
CA ASN A 122 21.47 36.47 2.70
C ASN A 122 21.49 36.21 4.23
N ARG A 123 20.42 35.64 4.81
CA ARG A 123 20.44 35.18 6.20
C ARG A 123 21.35 33.95 6.33
N PRO A 124 22.04 33.75 7.46
CA PRO A 124 22.78 32.53 7.72
C PRO A 124 21.89 31.30 7.50
N PRO A 125 22.39 30.23 6.85
CA PRO A 125 21.62 29.01 6.69
C PRO A 125 21.22 28.44 8.05
N THR A 126 19.99 27.98 8.17
CA THR A 126 19.52 27.25 9.35
C THR A 126 19.55 25.76 9.06
N GLN A 127 19.82 24.97 10.09
CA GLN A 127 19.75 23.52 10.03
C GLN A 127 18.49 23.09 10.74
N GLN A 128 17.67 22.29 10.07
CA GLN A 128 16.52 21.62 10.65
C GLN A 128 16.77 20.12 10.61
N ARG A 129 16.75 19.48 11.77
CA ARG A 129 16.76 18.02 11.86
C ARG A 129 15.35 17.51 11.55
N ILE A 130 15.24 16.54 10.66
CA ILE A 130 14.01 15.85 10.31
C ILE A 130 14.19 14.41 10.75
N THR A 131 13.28 13.95 11.61
CA THR A 131 13.23 12.56 12.06
C THR A 131 11.83 12.03 11.86
N ASN A 132 11.66 11.01 11.03
CA ASN A 132 10.38 10.39 10.72
C ASN A 132 10.53 8.90 10.45
N ASP A 133 9.50 8.14 10.78
CA ASP A 133 9.37 6.74 10.40
C ASP A 133 8.35 6.63 9.27
N PHE A 134 8.63 5.80 8.27
CA PHE A 134 7.74 5.55 7.14
C PHE A 134 7.42 4.07 7.05
N THR A 135 6.13 3.75 6.96
CA THR A 135 5.65 2.39 6.66
C THR A 135 5.09 2.40 5.25
N PHE A 136 5.90 1.97 4.28
CA PHE A 136 5.46 1.81 2.91
C PHE A 136 4.87 0.43 2.68
N ARG A 137 3.77 0.37 1.91
CA ARG A 137 3.23 -0.88 1.39
C ARG A 137 3.07 -0.76 -0.13
N SER A 138 3.78 -1.63 -0.84
CA SER A 138 3.58 -1.83 -2.26
C SER A 138 2.83 -3.14 -2.48
N TYR A 139 1.91 -3.14 -3.43
CA TYR A 139 1.29 -4.35 -3.93
C TYR A 139 1.51 -4.48 -5.42
N ALA A 140 1.75 -5.71 -5.86
CA ALA A 140 1.82 -6.02 -7.28
C ALA A 140 0.97 -7.25 -7.59
N VAL A 141 0.37 -7.27 -8.77
CA VAL A 141 -0.39 -8.42 -9.26
C VAL A 141 0.19 -8.84 -10.60
N SER A 142 0.55 -10.11 -10.70
CA SER A 142 0.98 -10.74 -11.95
C SER A 142 -0.15 -11.57 -12.54
N THR A 143 -0.21 -11.61 -13.86
CA THR A 143 -1.13 -12.46 -14.63
C THR A 143 -0.35 -13.40 -15.53
N ALA A 144 -1.04 -14.28 -16.26
CA ALA A 144 -0.40 -15.17 -17.21
C ALA A 144 0.34 -14.44 -18.36
N THR A 145 -0.09 -13.21 -18.68
CA THR A 145 0.39 -12.44 -19.84
C THR A 145 1.15 -11.18 -19.46
N GLU A 146 0.89 -10.62 -18.28
CA GLU A 146 1.51 -9.39 -17.79
C GLU A 146 2.10 -9.65 -16.39
N PRO A 147 3.44 -9.69 -16.23
CA PRO A 147 4.09 -9.97 -14.94
C PRO A 147 3.87 -8.87 -13.90
N LEU A 148 3.51 -7.66 -14.34
CA LEU A 148 3.12 -6.53 -13.50
C LEU A 148 1.86 -5.88 -14.07
N LYS A 149 0.71 -6.56 -13.91
CA LYS A 149 -0.58 -6.06 -14.41
C LYS A 149 -1.03 -4.85 -13.60
N PHE A 150 -0.90 -4.95 -12.28
CA PHE A 150 -1.24 -3.91 -11.32
C PHE A 150 -0.06 -3.63 -10.41
N TYR A 151 0.16 -2.36 -10.10
CA TYR A 151 1.06 -1.90 -9.05
C TYR A 151 0.37 -0.84 -8.21
N TYR A 152 0.51 -0.90 -6.90
CA TYR A 152 -0.09 0.05 -5.96
C TYR A 152 0.94 0.39 -4.89
N LEU A 153 1.10 1.66 -4.56
CA LEU A 153 2.01 2.13 -3.52
C LEU A 153 1.30 3.11 -2.60
N THR A 154 1.29 2.78 -1.31
CA THR A 154 0.79 3.63 -0.23
C THR A 154 1.83 3.79 0.88
N GLU A 155 1.71 4.88 1.64
CA GLU A 155 2.40 5.06 2.91
C GLU A 155 1.35 5.23 4.02
N GLU A 156 1.60 4.57 5.15
CA GLU A 156 0.60 4.40 6.22
C GLU A 156 -0.04 5.71 6.72
N ASP A 157 0.72 6.81 6.79
CA ASP A 157 0.23 8.10 7.27
C ASP A 157 -0.23 9.04 6.14
N GLN A 158 0.43 9.00 4.99
CA GLN A 158 0.18 9.87 3.84
C GLN A 158 -0.98 9.36 2.96
N GLY A 159 -1.06 8.04 2.80
CA GLY A 159 -2.00 7.32 1.95
C GLY A 159 -1.45 6.99 0.57
N LEU A 160 -2.35 6.79 -0.39
CA LEU A 160 -2.01 6.42 -1.76
C LEU A 160 -1.04 7.42 -2.39
N LEU A 161 0.12 6.94 -2.83
CA LEU A 161 1.15 7.76 -3.47
C LEU A 161 1.17 7.57 -4.99
N SER A 162 1.01 6.33 -5.45
CA SER A 162 0.98 6.03 -6.88
C SER A 162 0.38 4.67 -7.19
N TYR A 163 -0.16 4.48 -8.39
CA TYR A 163 -0.56 3.17 -8.90
C TYR A 163 -0.37 3.07 -10.41
N HIS A 164 -0.25 1.83 -10.90
CA HIS A 164 -0.16 1.50 -12.32
C HIS A 164 -1.22 0.47 -12.69
N LEU A 165 -1.84 0.66 -13.84
CA LEU A 165 -2.86 -0.21 -14.42
C LEU A 165 -2.53 -0.44 -15.90
N GLY A 166 -1.77 -1.49 -16.21
CA GLY A 166 -1.15 -1.63 -17.53
C GLY A 166 -0.23 -0.44 -17.83
N ASP A 167 -0.49 0.27 -18.93
CA ASP A 167 0.28 1.45 -19.34
C ASP A 167 -0.11 2.75 -18.60
N LYS A 168 -1.24 2.74 -17.88
CA LYS A 168 -1.69 3.89 -17.09
C LYS A 168 -0.86 4.00 -15.83
N GLN A 169 -0.30 5.19 -15.57
CA GLN A 169 0.43 5.54 -14.37
C GLN A 169 -0.22 6.78 -13.74
N VAL A 170 -0.52 6.68 -12.45
CA VAL A 170 -1.07 7.78 -11.67
C VAL A 170 -0.23 8.02 -10.43
N GLU A 171 0.04 9.29 -10.15
CA GLU A 171 0.73 9.75 -8.95
C GLU A 171 -0.14 10.76 -8.20
N ILE A 172 -0.19 10.62 -6.88
CA ILE A 172 -0.92 11.49 -5.97
C ILE A 172 0.09 12.27 -5.15
N THR A 173 0.04 13.60 -5.25
CA THR A 173 0.88 14.50 -4.45
C THR A 173 0.00 15.30 -3.51
N TYR A 174 0.14 15.08 -2.20
CA TYR A 174 -0.61 15.84 -1.19
C TYR A 174 0.04 17.19 -0.93
N ALA A 175 -0.75 18.22 -0.64
CA ALA A 175 -0.22 19.55 -0.30
C ALA A 175 0.48 19.55 1.07
N ALA A 176 0.00 18.72 2.00
CA ALA A 176 0.63 18.49 3.29
C ALA A 176 1.39 17.15 3.24
N THR A 177 2.61 17.19 2.68
CA THR A 177 3.50 16.04 2.65
C THR A 177 4.18 15.83 4.00
N LYS A 178 4.22 14.59 4.47
CA LYS A 178 5.06 14.15 5.60
C LYS A 178 6.52 14.53 5.33
N GLU A 179 7.14 15.22 6.28
CA GLU A 179 8.49 15.77 6.09
C GLU A 179 9.50 14.65 5.79
N GLY A 180 10.32 14.83 4.77
CA GLY A 180 11.31 13.83 4.36
C GLY A 180 10.77 12.68 3.50
N LEU A 181 9.47 12.64 3.18
CA LEU A 181 8.88 11.64 2.28
C LEU A 181 9.60 11.59 0.93
N ALA A 182 9.86 12.75 0.32
CA ALA A 182 10.54 12.84 -0.97
C ALA A 182 11.99 12.31 -0.92
N ASP A 183 12.65 12.40 0.25
CA ASP A 183 14.03 11.95 0.43
C ASP A 183 14.14 10.42 0.45
N VAL A 184 13.09 9.72 0.91
CA VAL A 184 13.05 8.25 1.01
C VAL A 184 12.30 7.57 -0.14
N LEU A 185 11.28 8.23 -0.70
CA LEU A 185 10.33 7.61 -1.63
C LEU A 185 11.01 7.11 -2.91
N GLN A 186 11.94 7.87 -3.48
CA GLN A 186 12.61 7.46 -4.72
C GLN A 186 13.52 6.24 -4.49
N GLY A 187 14.24 6.21 -3.36
CA GLY A 187 15.05 5.05 -2.99
C GLY A 187 14.18 3.80 -2.83
N TYR A 188 13.08 3.93 -2.10
CA TYR A 188 12.11 2.86 -1.92
C TYR A 188 11.55 2.33 -3.26
N LYS A 189 11.13 3.23 -4.18
CA LYS A 189 10.59 2.83 -5.50
C LYS A 189 11.60 1.99 -6.30
N GLU A 190 12.87 2.36 -6.28
CA GLU A 190 13.93 1.62 -6.98
C GLU A 190 14.23 0.26 -6.32
N GLU A 191 14.27 0.21 -4.98
CA GLU A 191 14.44 -1.03 -4.23
C GLU A 191 13.32 -2.04 -4.54
N VAL A 192 12.06 -1.59 -4.46
CA VAL A 192 10.89 -2.44 -4.78
C VAL A 192 10.92 -2.91 -6.22
N LYS A 193 11.30 -2.06 -7.18
CA LYS A 193 11.45 -2.44 -8.57
C LYS A 193 12.49 -3.57 -8.75
N GLN A 194 13.60 -3.51 -8.02
CA GLN A 194 14.62 -4.57 -8.05
C GLN A 194 14.11 -5.88 -7.43
N LEU A 195 13.36 -5.80 -6.32
CA LEU A 195 12.74 -6.96 -5.69
C LEU A 195 11.78 -7.69 -6.65
N MET A 196 10.97 -6.92 -7.39
CA MET A 196 10.03 -7.48 -8.38
C MET A 196 10.73 -8.01 -9.64
N ALA A 197 11.90 -7.49 -10.00
CA ALA A 197 12.65 -7.90 -11.19
C ALA A 197 13.42 -9.22 -11.04
N THR A 198 13.49 -9.80 -9.83
CA THR A 198 14.24 -11.04 -9.56
C THR A 198 13.30 -12.20 -9.17
N PRO A 199 12.39 -12.66 -10.05
CA PRO A 199 11.45 -13.72 -9.69
C PRO A 199 12.10 -15.09 -9.47
N GLU A 200 13.31 -15.34 -9.99
CA GLU A 200 13.97 -16.66 -9.96
C GLU A 200 14.63 -17.06 -8.61
N ARG A 201 14.41 -16.30 -7.53
CA ARG A 201 14.89 -16.67 -6.19
C ARG A 201 13.81 -17.20 -5.24
N TYR A 202 12.57 -17.38 -5.73
CA TYR A 202 11.41 -17.71 -4.90
C TYR A 202 10.65 -18.93 -5.42
#